data_AF-A0A4Y2NCM7-F1
#
_entry.id   AF-A0A4Y2NCM7-F1
#
_cell.length_a   1.000
_cell.length_b   1.000
_cell.length_c   1.000
_cell.angle_alpha   90.00
_cell.angle_beta   90.00
_cell.angle_gamma   90.00
#
_symmetry.space_group_name_H-M   'P 1'
#
loop_
_entity.id
_entity.type
_entity.pdbx_description
1 polymer ?
#
loop_
_entity_poly.entity_id
_entity_poly.type
_entity_poly.pdbx_seq_one_letter_code
_entity_poly.pdbx_strand_id
1 'polypeptide(L)'
;MDESTDVAGLAILMVILLYPYLDSFHEDLLLCKPLPSTSTGTEIFKLLDEFFVENSILWDNCVDACTDGAKAMTGKMSGAVAKIRGKAKGCSSVHCILHQHALAMKKMPF
;
A
#
# COMPACT_ATOMS: atom_id res chain seq x y z
N MET A 1 -2.96 0.75 0.97
CA MET A 1 -2.30 0.49 -0.33
C MET A 1 -2.94 -0.74 -0.93
N ASP A 2 -3.33 -0.65 -2.19
CA ASP A 2 -4.04 -1.71 -2.88
C ASP A 2 -3.59 -1.81 -4.33
N GLU A 3 -3.46 -3.03 -4.84
CA GLU A 3 -3.29 -3.30 -6.26
C GLU A 3 -4.68 -3.55 -6.85
N SER A 4 -5.07 -2.72 -7.81
CA SER A 4 -6.36 -2.81 -8.48
C SER A 4 -6.16 -2.96 -9.99
N THR A 5 -7.26 -3.07 -10.72
CA THR A 5 -7.25 -3.16 -12.18
C THR A 5 -8.17 -2.10 -12.75
N ASP A 6 -7.68 -1.32 -13.71
CA ASP A 6 -8.49 -0.31 -14.38
C ASP A 6 -9.47 -0.92 -15.40
N VAL A 7 -10.28 -0.07 -16.04
CA VAL A 7 -11.27 -0.50 -17.05
C VAL A 7 -10.64 -1.12 -18.30
N ALA A 8 -9.35 -0.90 -18.53
CA ALA A 8 -8.59 -1.47 -19.65
C ALA A 8 -7.87 -2.77 -19.26
N GLY A 9 -8.00 -3.24 -18.02
CA GLY A 9 -7.33 -4.45 -17.55
C GLY A 9 -5.89 -4.23 -17.09
N LEU A 10 -5.43 -2.98 -16.95
CA LEU A 10 -4.08 -2.67 -16.48
C LEU A 10 -4.03 -2.66 -14.95
N ALA A 11 -3.00 -3.29 -14.40
CA ALA A 11 -2.73 -3.24 -12.98
C ALA A 11 -2.35 -1.81 -12.57
N ILE A 12 -2.97 -1.31 -11.51
CA ILE A 12 -2.72 0.01 -10.94
C ILE A 12 -2.38 -0.13 -9.46
N LEU A 13 -1.44 0.68 -8.98
CA LEU A 13 -1.20 0.87 -7.56
C LEU A 13 -1.99 2.10 -7.10
N MET A 14 -2.87 1.88 -6.13
CA MET A 14 -3.61 2.95 -5.47
C MET A 14 -3.17 3.06 -4.01
N VAL A 15 -2.77 4.26 -3.60
CA VAL A 15 -2.34 4.55 -2.23
C VAL A 15 -3.12 5.72 -1.70
N ILE A 16 -3.84 5.44 -0.62
CA ILE A 16 -4.57 6.41 0.17
C ILE A 16 -3.69 6.73 1.38
N LEU A 17 -3.52 8.03 1.65
CA LEU A 17 -2.81 8.56 2.80
C LEU A 17 -3.83 8.92 3.89
N LEU A 18 -3.56 8.47 5.12
CA LEU A 18 -4.26 8.91 6.31
C LEU A 18 -3.28 9.72 7.16
N TYR A 19 -3.62 10.98 7.47
CA TYR A 19 -2.76 11.86 8.24
C TYR A 19 -3.56 12.69 9.26
N PRO A 20 -2.99 12.97 10.44
CA PRO A 20 -3.59 13.91 11.36
C PRO A 20 -3.43 15.35 10.83
N TYR A 21 -4.50 16.12 10.86
CA TYR A 21 -4.48 17.55 10.55
C TYR A 21 -5.47 18.27 11.47
N LEU A 22 -4.95 19.24 12.23
CA LEU A 22 -5.67 19.89 13.33
C LEU A 22 -6.22 18.84 14.31
N ASP A 23 -7.54 18.81 14.50
CA ASP A 23 -8.22 17.95 15.47
C ASP A 23 -8.84 16.69 14.84
N SER A 24 -8.52 16.38 13.57
CA SER A 24 -9.09 15.25 12.84
C SER A 24 -8.07 14.48 12.01
N PHE A 25 -8.42 13.25 11.65
CA PHE A 25 -7.72 12.48 10.63
C PHE A 25 -8.33 12.76 9.26
N HIS A 26 -7.46 13.00 8.29
CA HIS A 26 -7.83 13.25 6.91
C HIS A 26 -7.33 12.13 6.02
N GLU A 27 -8.18 11.77 5.07
CA GLU A 27 -7.89 10.76 4.05
C GLU A 27 -7.76 11.46 2.70
N ASP A 28 -6.69 11.16 1.97
CA ASP A 28 -6.47 11.70 0.63
C ASP A 28 -5.80 10.68 -0.30
N LEU A 29 -5.98 10.85 -1.62
CA LEU A 29 -5.33 10.01 -2.62
C LEU A 29 -3.90 10.47 -2.82
N LEU A 30 -2.95 9.70 -2.29
CA LEU A 30 -1.52 10.00 -2.44
C LEU A 30 -1.04 9.73 -3.87
N LEU A 31 -1.37 8.56 -4.40
CA LEU A 31 -1.05 8.19 -5.78
C LEU A 31 -2.02 7.17 -6.34
N CYS A 32 -2.22 7.26 -7.65
CA CYS A 32 -2.87 6.26 -8.48
C CYS A 32 -2.07 6.18 -9.78
N LYS A 33 -1.21 5.17 -9.91
CA LYS A 33 -0.31 5.01 -11.07
C LYS A 33 -0.36 3.57 -11.59
N PRO A 34 -0.22 3.36 -12.91
CA PRO A 34 -0.11 2.02 -13.47
C PRO A 34 1.13 1.31 -12.92
N LEU A 35 1.00 0.04 -12.61
CA LEU A 35 2.13 -0.83 -12.28
C LEU A 35 2.77 -1.37 -13.57
N PRO A 36 4.10 -1.58 -13.57
CA PRO A 36 4.72 -2.41 -14.57
C PRO A 36 4.06 -3.79 -14.61
N SER A 37 4.11 -4.48 -15.75
CA SER A 37 3.49 -5.79 -15.97
C SER A 37 3.84 -6.88 -14.94
N THR A 38 4.89 -6.67 -14.14
CA THR A 38 5.23 -7.48 -12.97
C THR A 38 4.89 -6.75 -11.67
N SER A 39 3.73 -7.07 -11.07
CA SER A 39 3.29 -6.57 -9.75
C SER A 39 4.06 -7.22 -8.59
N THR A 40 5.38 -7.02 -8.55
CA THR A 40 6.21 -7.45 -7.43
C THR A 40 6.29 -6.38 -6.36
N GLY A 41 6.50 -6.79 -5.11
CA GLY A 41 6.72 -5.85 -4.01
C GLY A 41 7.88 -4.89 -4.21
N THR A 42 8.90 -5.30 -4.98
CA THR A 42 10.01 -4.42 -5.35
C THR A 42 9.58 -3.30 -6.29
N GLU A 43 8.79 -3.61 -7.32
CA GLU A 43 8.30 -2.59 -8.27
C GLU A 43 7.29 -1.65 -7.58
N ILE A 44 6.41 -2.19 -6.74
CA ILE A 44 5.49 -1.40 -5.91
C ILE A 44 6.27 -0.42 -5.03
N PHE A 45 7.28 -0.91 -4.30
CA PHE A 45 8.10 -0.05 -3.45
C PHE A 45 8.90 0.99 -4.26
N LYS A 46 9.45 0.61 -5.41
CA LYS A 46 10.20 1.53 -6.27
C LYS A 46 9.33 2.69 -6.73
N LEU A 47 8.11 2.41 -7.19
CA LEU A 47 7.16 3.43 -7.62
C LEU A 47 6.77 4.38 -6.46
N LEU A 48 6.66 3.85 -5.24
CA LEU A 48 6.45 4.65 -4.04
C LEU A 48 7.66 5.52 -3.68
N ASP A 49 8.87 4.94 -3.70
CA ASP A 49 10.10 5.65 -3.36
C ASP A 49 10.36 6.79 -4.35
N GLU A 50 10.16 6.55 -5.65
CA GLU A 50 10.21 7.57 -6.69
C GLU A 50 9.20 8.69 -6.40
N PHE A 51 7.93 8.35 -6.10
CA PHE A 51 6.92 9.35 -5.75
C PHE A 51 7.29 10.17 -4.50
N PHE A 52 7.80 9.53 -3.45
CA PHE A 52 8.21 10.21 -2.22
C PHE A 52 9.39 11.16 -2.49
N VAL A 53 10.38 10.73 -3.28
CA VAL A 53 11.53 11.56 -3.66
C VAL A 53 11.09 12.75 -4.53
N GLU A 54 10.28 12.51 -5.56
CA GLU A 54 9.76 13.55 -6.45
C GLU A 54 8.99 14.65 -5.70
N ASN A 55 8.23 14.26 -4.67
CA ASN A 55 7.40 15.17 -3.88
C ASN A 55 8.06 15.62 -2.57
N SER A 56 9.34 15.29 -2.35
CA SER A 56 10.07 15.63 -1.12
C SER A 56 9.38 15.16 0.17
N ILE A 57 8.71 14.01 0.12
CA ILE A 57 8.04 13.39 1.27
C ILE A 57 9.06 12.53 2.02
N LEU A 58 9.22 12.80 3.30
CA LEU A 58 10.11 12.02 4.16
C LEU A 58 9.47 10.69 4.55
N TRP A 59 10.19 9.58 4.34
CA TRP A 59 9.76 8.26 4.78
C TRP A 59 9.58 8.16 6.29
N ASP A 60 10.30 8.96 7.08
CA ASP A 60 10.16 9.00 8.54
C ASP A 60 8.74 9.39 9.00
N ASN A 61 7.94 10.02 8.12
CA ASN A 61 6.55 10.34 8.39
C ASN A 61 5.60 9.15 8.16
N CYS A 62 6.08 8.05 7.56
CA CYS A 62 5.29 6.85 7.31
C CYS A 62 5.26 5.97 8.57
N VAL A 63 4.17 6.08 9.34
CA VAL A 63 4.02 5.35 10.62
C VAL A 63 3.40 3.97 10.43
N ASP A 64 2.45 3.80 9.51
CA ASP A 64 1.81 2.51 9.23
C ASP A 64 1.55 2.32 7.74
N ALA A 65 1.58 1.06 7.29
CA ALA A 65 1.17 0.63 5.97
C ALA A 65 0.05 -0.43 6.06
N CYS A 66 -1.15 -0.07 5.61
CA CYS A 66 -2.28 -1.00 5.46
C CYS A 66 -2.27 -1.63 4.07
N THR A 67 -2.35 -2.96 3.98
CA THR A 67 -2.33 -3.72 2.71
C THR A 67 -3.33 -4.88 2.71
N ASP A 68 -3.71 -5.37 1.52
CA ASP A 68 -4.59 -6.53 1.30
C ASP A 68 -3.97 -7.89 1.65
N GLY A 69 -2.73 -7.90 2.16
CA GLY A 69 -2.05 -9.12 2.57
C GLY A 69 -1.41 -9.90 1.43
N ALA A 70 -1.52 -9.44 0.17
CA ALA A 70 -0.93 -10.11 -0.98
C ALA A 70 0.57 -10.33 -0.79
N LYS A 71 1.09 -11.42 -1.37
CA LYS A 71 2.52 -11.79 -1.25
C LYS A 71 3.46 -10.68 -1.74
N ALA A 72 3.05 -9.92 -2.76
CA ALA A 72 3.77 -8.75 -3.25
C ALA A 72 3.87 -7.64 -2.18
N MET A 73 2.86 -7.50 -1.31
CA MET A 73 2.88 -6.51 -0.23
C MET A 73 3.63 -7.02 1.00
N THR A 74 3.32 -8.24 1.45
CA THR A 74 3.71 -8.77 2.77
C THR A 74 4.94 -9.71 2.77
N GLY A 75 5.51 -10.02 1.61
CA GLY A 75 6.67 -10.89 1.49
C GLY A 75 7.83 -10.45 2.41
N LYS A 76 8.38 -11.40 3.18
CA LYS A 76 9.38 -11.12 4.24
C LYS A 76 10.61 -10.32 3.79
N MET A 77 11.06 -10.52 2.55
CA MET A 77 12.24 -9.86 1.99
C MET A 77 11.92 -9.00 0.76
N SER A 78 11.08 -9.53 -0.14
CA SER A 78 10.73 -8.88 -1.39
C SER A 78 9.40 -8.13 -1.35
N GLY A 79 8.69 -8.14 -0.21
CA GLY A 79 7.42 -7.45 -0.06
C GLY A 79 7.61 -5.94 0.02
N ALA A 80 6.64 -5.18 -0.51
CA ALA A 80 6.67 -3.72 -0.46
C ALA A 80 6.81 -3.21 0.98
N VAL A 81 6.04 -3.78 1.92
CA VAL A 81 6.08 -3.41 3.36
C VAL A 81 7.46 -3.66 3.97
N ALA A 82 8.13 -4.76 3.62
CA ALA A 82 9.47 -5.06 4.12
C ALA A 82 10.48 -4.00 3.69
N LYS A 83 10.33 -3.47 2.47
CA LYS A 83 11.18 -2.39 1.93
C LYS A 83 10.84 -1.03 2.53
N ILE A 84 9.55 -0.73 2.72
CA ILE A 84 9.09 0.48 3.43
C ILE A 84 9.73 0.55 4.81
N ARG A 85 9.72 -0.54 5.57
CA ARG A 85 10.40 -0.64 6.88
C ARG A 85 11.91 -0.41 6.83
N GLY A 86 12.53 -0.64 5.68
CA GLY A 86 13.94 -0.33 5.46
C GLY A 86 14.22 1.18 5.36
N LYS A 87 13.27 1.97 4.83
CA LYS A 87 13.35 3.43 4.75
C LYS A 87 12.77 4.12 6.00
N ALA A 88 11.60 3.67 6.45
CA ALA A 88 10.88 4.17 7.62
C ALA A 88 11.04 3.19 8.80
N LYS A 89 12.13 3.34 9.55
CA LYS A 89 12.42 2.45 10.69
C LYS A 89 11.35 2.63 11.77
N GLY A 90 10.59 1.58 12.04
CA GLY A 90 9.49 1.60 13.01
C GLY A 90 8.09 1.63 12.39
N CYS A 91 7.99 1.73 11.05
CA CYS A 91 6.71 1.62 10.36
C CYS A 91 6.02 0.27 10.63
N SER A 92 4.84 0.31 11.24
CA SER A 92 3.99 -0.85 11.43
C SER A 92 3.29 -1.23 10.12
N SER A 93 2.69 -2.42 10.10
CA SER A 93 1.84 -2.79 8.98
C SER A 93 0.64 -3.56 9.47
N VAL A 94 -0.53 -3.20 8.96
CA VAL A 94 -1.78 -3.89 9.26
C VAL A 94 -2.35 -4.52 8.00
N HIS A 95 -3.07 -5.61 8.21
CA HIS A 95 -3.84 -6.24 7.14
C HIS A 95 -5.20 -5.53 7.03
N CYS A 96 -5.65 -5.25 5.81
CA CYS A 96 -6.86 -4.49 5.57
C CYS A 96 -8.10 -5.22 6.12
N ILE A 97 -8.82 -4.59 7.05
CA ILE A 97 -10.01 -5.15 7.68
C ILE A 97 -11.11 -5.41 6.65
N LEU A 98 -11.27 -4.53 5.66
CA LEU A 98 -12.25 -4.72 4.58
C LEU A 98 -11.94 -5.98 3.77
N HIS A 99 -10.67 -6.22 3.47
CA HIS A 99 -10.24 -7.44 2.80
C HIS A 99 -10.48 -8.68 3.69
N GLN A 100 -10.18 -8.60 4.99
CA GLN A 100 -10.46 -9.69 5.94
C GLN A 100 -11.94 -10.03 6.03
N HIS A 101 -12.81 -9.02 6.09
CA HIS A 101 -14.26 -9.22 6.12
C HIS A 101 -14.75 -9.86 4.81
N ALA A 102 -14.30 -9.35 3.65
CA ALA A 102 -14.65 -9.94 2.36
C ALA A 102 -14.23 -11.42 2.26
N LEU A 103 -13.02 -11.77 2.75
CA LEU A 103 -12.54 -13.15 2.80
C LEU A 103 -13.36 -14.03 3.76
N ALA A 104 -13.75 -13.51 4.92
CA ALA A 104 -14.57 -14.23 5.88
C ALA A 104 -15.97 -14.52 5.31
N MET A 105 -16.60 -13.54 4.66
CA MET A 105 -17.92 -13.68 4.04
C MET A 105 -17.89 -14.69 2.89
N LYS A 106 -16.82 -14.74 2.09
CA LYS A 106 -16.68 -15.72 1.00
C LYS A 106 -16.66 -17.17 1.49
N LYS A 107 -16.30 -17.41 2.75
CA LYS A 107 -16.23 -18.74 3.37
C LYS A 107 -17.49 -19.13 4.14
N MET A 108 -18.52 -18.27 4.19
CA MET A 108 -19.80 -18.65 4.77
C MET A 108 -20.53 -19.62 3.81
N PRO A 109 -20.92 -20.82 4.27
CA PRO A 109 -21.84 -21.65 3.50
C PRO A 109 -23.19 -20.92 3.40
N PHE A 110 -23.74 -20.86 2.19
CA PHE A 110 -25.15 -20.53 1.98
C PHE A 110 -26.04 -21.68 2.47
#